data_AF-A0A955GWT9-F1
#
_entry.id   AF-A0A955GWT9-F1
#
_cell.length_a   1.000
_cell.length_b   1.000
_cell.length_c   1.000
_cell.angle_alpha   90.00
_cell.angle_beta   90.00
_cell.angle_gamma   90.00
#
_symmetry.space_group_name_H-M   'P 1'
#
loop_
_entity.id
_entity.type
_entity.pdbx_description
1 polymer ?
#
loop_
_entity_poly.entity_id
_entity_poly.type
_entity_poly.pdbx_seq_one_letter_code
_entity_poly.pdbx_strand_id
1 'polypeptide(L)'
;MSPEKDENQLLRDLVLENQRLLTENNQLLRTLNRRSIWSFWVRVAWSLFLIGVPFILYYYVIEPYFESFGSSFETFQQGLQEIPGWKQFYEAAKGGSN
;
A
#
# COMPACT_ATOMS: atom_id res chain seq x y z
N MET A 1 -36.18 -57.04 -19.91
CA MET A 1 -35.59 -56.19 -18.85
C MET A 1 -36.64 -55.19 -18.42
N SER A 2 -36.93 -55.08 -17.12
CA SER A 2 -37.99 -54.20 -16.61
C SER A 2 -37.51 -52.73 -16.63
N PRO A 3 -38.31 -51.80 -17.19
CA PRO A 3 -37.90 -50.39 -17.37
C PRO A 3 -37.54 -49.67 -16.05
N GLU A 4 -38.16 -50.04 -14.93
CA GLU A 4 -37.85 -49.46 -13.61
C GLU A 4 -36.42 -49.76 -13.12
N LYS A 5 -35.80 -50.87 -13.54
CA LYS A 5 -34.44 -51.20 -13.12
C LYS A 5 -33.40 -50.31 -13.80
N ASP A 6 -33.69 -49.86 -15.02
CA ASP A 6 -32.84 -48.98 -15.81
C ASP A 6 -32.84 -47.55 -15.23
N GLU A 7 -34.03 -47.04 -14.88
CA GLU A 7 -34.19 -45.71 -14.30
C GLU A 7 -33.52 -45.58 -12.93
N ASN A 8 -33.63 -46.61 -12.08
CA ASN A 8 -32.93 -46.65 -10.79
C ASN A 8 -31.41 -46.74 -10.93
N GLN A 9 -30.90 -47.38 -11.98
CA GLN A 9 -29.45 -47.43 -12.27
C GLN A 9 -28.96 -46.07 -12.74
N LEU A 10 -29.67 -45.44 -13.67
CA LEU A 10 -29.37 -44.09 -14.15
C LEU A 10 -29.38 -43.07 -13.00
N LEU A 11 -30.36 -43.13 -12.09
CA LEU A 11 -30.43 -42.26 -10.93
C LEU A 11 -29.23 -42.45 -9.99
N ARG A 12 -28.79 -43.69 -9.78
CA ARG A 12 -27.58 -43.96 -8.98
C ARG A 12 -26.33 -43.38 -9.63
N ASP A 13 -26.19 -43.56 -10.93
CA ASP A 13 -25.04 -43.04 -11.68
C ASP A 13 -25.02 -41.51 -11.66
N LEU A 14 -26.17 -40.86 -11.83
CA LEU A 14 -26.30 -39.40 -11.71
C LEU A 14 -25.96 -38.90 -10.30
N VAL A 15 -26.36 -39.62 -9.25
CA VAL A 15 -26.03 -39.26 -7.87
C VAL A 15 -24.53 -39.40 -7.60
N LEU A 16 -23.91 -40.49 -8.08
CA LEU A 16 -22.47 -40.71 -7.95
C LEU A 16 -21.66 -39.63 -8.69
N GLU A 17 -22.08 -39.27 -9.90
CA GLU A 17 -21.43 -38.22 -10.68
C GLU A 17 -21.58 -36.85 -10.01
N ASN A 18 -22.76 -36.53 -9.47
CA ASN A 18 -22.95 -35.30 -8.69
C ASN A 18 -22.05 -35.26 -7.45
N GLN A 19 -21.92 -36.36 -6.71
CA GLN A 19 -21.03 -36.43 -5.55
C GLN A 19 -19.57 -36.21 -5.94
N ARG A 20 -19.14 -36.79 -7.08
CA ARG A 20 -17.82 -36.58 -7.63
C ARG A 20 -17.58 -35.10 -7.97
N LEU A 21 -18.49 -34.48 -8.71
CA LEU A 21 -18.40 -33.08 -9.10
C LEU A 21 -18.38 -32.14 -7.89
N LEU A 22 -19.15 -32.43 -6.84
CA LEU A 22 -19.12 -31.66 -5.59
C LEU A 22 -17.77 -31.77 -4.88
N THR A 23 -17.18 -32.96 -4.89
CA THR A 23 -15.86 -33.21 -4.29
C THR A 23 -14.77 -32.44 -5.05
N GLU A 24 -14.79 -32.51 -6.38
CA GLU A 24 -13.86 -31.76 -7.24
C GLU A 24 -14.02 -30.24 -7.06
N ASN A 25 -15.27 -29.74 -7.03
CA ASN A 25 -15.54 -28.32 -6.77
C ASN A 25 -15.00 -27.85 -5.41
N ASN A 26 -15.18 -28.65 -4.36
CA ASN A 26 -14.68 -28.30 -3.03
C ASN A 26 -13.14 -28.20 -3.02
N GLN A 27 -12.45 -29.10 -3.72
CA GLN A 27 -10.99 -29.06 -3.85
C GLN A 27 -10.53 -27.79 -4.59
N LEU A 28 -11.23 -27.40 -5.65
CA LEU A 28 -10.94 -26.17 -6.40
C LEU A 28 -11.18 -24.93 -5.54
N LEU A 29 -12.31 -24.86 -4.84
CA LEU A 29 -12.65 -23.73 -3.95
C LEU A 29 -11.63 -23.56 -2.83
N ARG A 30 -11.16 -24.65 -2.21
CA ARG A 30 -10.10 -24.60 -1.19
C ARG A 30 -8.81 -24.01 -1.76
N THR A 31 -8.47 -24.38 -2.99
CA THR A 31 -7.25 -23.89 -3.67
C THR A 31 -7.37 -22.40 -4.01
N LEU A 32 -8.53 -21.97 -4.51
CA LEU A 32 -8.80 -20.57 -4.82
C LEU A 32 -8.81 -19.70 -3.56
N ASN A 33 -9.44 -20.17 -2.48
CA ASN A 33 -9.52 -19.42 -1.23
C ASN A 33 -8.13 -19.15 -0.64
N ARG A 34 -7.26 -20.17 -0.60
CA ARG A 34 -5.88 -19.99 -0.13
C ARG A 34 -5.13 -18.97 -0.98
N ARG A 35 -5.25 -19.02 -2.32
CA ARG A 35 -4.61 -18.03 -3.20
C ARG A 35 -5.17 -16.62 -3.01
N SER A 36 -6.46 -16.49 -2.79
CA SER A 36 -7.12 -15.20 -2.52
C SER A 36 -6.61 -14.57 -1.23
N ILE A 37 -6.52 -15.35 -0.15
CA ILE A 37 -5.96 -14.91 1.13
C ILE A 37 -4.50 -14.45 0.95
N TRP A 38 -3.68 -15.24 0.25
CA TRP A 38 -2.29 -14.84 -0.06
C TRP A 38 -2.22 -13.55 -0.86
N SER A 39 -3.05 -13.39 -1.89
CA SER A 39 -3.12 -12.16 -2.69
C SER A 39 -3.51 -10.95 -1.84
N PHE A 40 -4.45 -11.10 -0.91
CA PHE A 40 -4.85 -10.04 0.00
C PHE A 40 -3.69 -9.61 0.90
N TRP A 41 -3.01 -10.57 1.54
CA TRP A 41 -1.86 -10.28 2.39
C TRP A 41 -0.71 -9.62 1.64
N VAL A 42 -0.40 -10.07 0.42
CA VAL A 42 0.62 -9.45 -0.42
C VAL A 42 0.27 -8.00 -0.75
N ARG A 43 -1.00 -7.70 -1.07
CA ARG A 43 -1.43 -6.31 -1.30
C ARG A 43 -1.30 -5.45 -0.05
N VAL A 44 -1.71 -5.97 1.12
CA VAL A 44 -1.57 -5.25 2.40
C VAL A 44 -0.10 -4.98 2.70
N ALA A 45 0.77 -5.97 2.56
CA ALA A 45 2.20 -5.82 2.76
C ALA A 45 2.81 -4.81 1.77
N TRP A 46 2.39 -4.85 0.50
CA TRP A 46 2.86 -3.90 -0.51
C TRP A 46 2.42 -2.47 -0.22
N SER A 47 1.18 -2.27 0.20
CA SER A 47 0.69 -0.95 0.61
C SER A 47 1.43 -0.42 1.85
N LEU A 48 1.65 -1.28 2.84
CA LEU A 48 2.44 -0.93 4.03
C LEU A 48 3.88 -0.59 3.67
N PHE A 49 4.48 -1.31 2.72
CA PHE A 49 5.82 -1.01 2.23
C PHE A 49 5.86 0.35 1.53
N LEU A 50 4.89 0.63 0.64
CA LEU A 50 4.82 1.88 -0.09
C LEU A 50 4.64 3.10 0.82
N ILE A 51 3.94 2.95 1.94
CA ILE A 51 3.76 4.00 2.95
C ILE A 51 4.94 4.03 3.94
N GLY A 52 5.45 2.87 4.33
CA GLY A 52 6.52 2.74 5.32
C GLY A 52 7.87 3.22 4.81
N VAL A 53 8.19 2.96 3.53
CA VAL A 53 9.44 3.41 2.89
C VAL A 53 9.63 4.92 2.96
N PRO A 54 8.69 5.78 2.51
CA PRO A 54 8.87 7.23 2.61
C PRO A 54 8.93 7.71 4.06
N PHE A 55 8.25 7.03 4.99
CA PHE A 55 8.32 7.34 6.41
C PHE A 55 9.72 7.07 6.97
N ILE A 56 10.27 5.88 6.73
CA ILE A 56 11.64 5.52 7.13
C ILE A 56 12.65 6.45 6.47
N LEU A 57 12.49 6.73 5.18
CA LEU A 57 13.36 7.64 4.45
C LEU A 57 13.35 9.06 5.07
N TYR A 58 12.18 9.54 5.46
CA TYR A 58 12.05 10.85 6.10
C TYR A 58 12.83 10.93 7.41
N TYR A 59 12.61 10.00 8.34
CA TYR A 59 13.31 10.01 9.64
C TYR A 59 14.81 9.74 9.54
N TYR A 60 15.24 8.78 8.70
CA TYR A 60 16.66 8.41 8.69
C TYR A 60 17.53 9.25 7.76
N VAL A 61 16.95 9.77 6.68
CA VAL A 61 17.71 10.52 5.68
C VAL A 61 17.39 12.00 5.79
N ILE A 62 16.11 12.37 5.82
CA ILE A 62 15.72 13.78 5.69
C ILE A 62 15.90 14.55 7.01
N GLU A 63 15.57 13.97 8.16
CA GLU A 63 15.73 14.58 9.50
C GLU A 63 17.17 15.10 9.79
N PRO A 64 18.26 14.33 9.61
CA PRO A 64 19.60 14.85 9.85
C PRO A 64 19.98 15.98 8.87
N TYR A 65 19.47 15.94 7.63
CA TYR A 65 19.63 17.08 6.73
C TYR A 65 18.88 18.30 7.26
N PHE A 66 17.64 18.18 7.77
CA PHE A 66 16.94 19.31 8.37
C PHE A 66 17.64 19.90 9.60
N GLU A 67 18.26 19.10 10.46
CA GLU A 67 19.04 19.64 11.58
C GLU A 67 20.28 20.42 11.10
N SER A 68 20.98 19.87 10.10
CA SER A 68 22.14 20.54 9.48
C SER A 68 21.75 21.80 8.67
N PHE A 69 20.60 21.77 7.98
CA PHE A 69 20.06 22.90 7.23
C PHE A 69 19.43 23.94 8.15
N GLY A 70 18.83 23.56 9.28
CA GLY A 70 18.23 24.46 10.26
C GLY A 70 19.28 25.30 10.96
N SER A 71 20.36 24.68 11.43
CA SER A 71 21.53 25.40 11.97
C SER A 71 22.22 26.28 10.92
N SER A 72 22.29 25.82 9.67
CA SER A 72 22.79 26.63 8.55
C SER A 72 21.86 27.78 8.18
N PHE A 73 20.54 27.62 8.31
CA PHE A 73 19.55 28.64 8.03
C PHE A 73 19.56 29.75 9.09
N GLU A 74 19.66 29.39 10.37
CA GLU A 74 19.85 30.38 11.45
C GLU A 74 21.16 31.15 11.28
N THR A 75 22.26 30.44 10.99
CA THR A 75 23.57 31.06 10.73
C THR A 75 23.54 31.95 9.48
N PHE A 76 22.85 31.52 8.41
CA PHE A 76 22.66 32.30 7.19
C PHE A 76 21.79 33.54 7.42
N GLN A 77 20.70 33.41 8.18
CA GLN A 77 19.84 34.52 8.57
C GLN A 77 20.59 35.52 9.47
N GLN A 78 21.44 35.04 10.37
CA GLN A 78 22.31 35.89 11.19
C GLN A 78 23.34 36.63 10.32
N GLY A 79 24.03 35.93 9.42
CA GLY A 79 24.98 36.55 8.49
C GLY A 79 24.35 37.59 7.57
N LEU A 80 23.11 37.37 7.09
CA LEU A 80 22.35 38.36 6.33
C LEU A 80 21.93 39.58 7.16
N GLN A 81 21.70 39.40 8.47
CA GLN A 81 21.39 40.51 9.37
C GLN A 81 22.61 41.35 9.76
N GLU A 82 23.81 40.77 9.68
CA GLU A 82 25.09 41.44 9.92
C GLU A 82 25.53 42.30 8.73
N ILE A 83 24.98 42.08 7.52
CA ILE A 83 25.23 42.93 6.35
C ILE A 83 24.52 44.27 6.53
N PRO A 84 25.25 45.39 6.69
CA PRO A 84 24.65 46.71 6.85
C PRO A 84 23.89 47.08 5.57
N GLY A 85 22.60 47.44 5.70
CA GLY A 85 21.73 47.81 4.57
C GLY A 85 20.76 46.71 4.10
N TRP A 86 20.99 45.44 4.44
CA TRP A 86 20.08 44.35 4.04
C TRP A 86 18.72 44.42 4.76
N LYS A 87 18.71 44.78 6.05
CA LYS A 87 17.47 45.04 6.81
C LYS A 87 16.63 46.15 6.17
N GLN A 88 17.28 47.24 5.74
CA GLN A 88 16.62 48.38 5.10
C GLN A 88 16.07 48.01 3.72
N PHE A 89 16.79 47.18 2.95
CA PHE A 89 16.33 46.67 1.66
C PHE A 89 15.10 45.77 1.81
N TYR A 90 15.09 44.85 2.77
CA TYR A 90 13.96 43.96 3.02
C TYR A 90 12.70 44.72 3.47
N GLU A 91 12.86 45.69 4.37
CA GLU A 91 11.76 46.56 4.81
C GLU A 91 11.21 47.44 3.67
N ALA A 92 12.09 47.97 2.81
CA ALA A 92 11.68 48.74 1.63
C ALA A 92 10.96 47.88 0.57
N ALA A 93 11.42 46.64 0.33
CA ALA A 93 10.78 45.71 -0.61
C ALA A 93 9.41 45.22 -0.12
N LYS A 94 9.25 45.02 1.19
CA LYS A 94 7.97 44.66 1.81
C LYS A 94 7.00 45.86 1.89
N GLY A 95 7.52 47.07 2.04
CA GLY A 95 6.74 48.31 2.08
C GLY A 95 6.32 48.86 0.71
N GLY A 96 6.90 48.39 -0.40
CA GLY A 96 6.60 48.84 -1.76
C GLY A 96 5.47 48.10 -2.48
N SER A 97 4.78 47.18 -1.81
CA SER A 97 3.60 46.45 -2.33
C SER A 97 2.33 46.89 -1.61
N ASN A 98 2.05 48.20 -1.61
CA ASN A 98 0.73 48.78 -1.33
C ASN A 98 0.50 49.96 -2.28
#